data_AF-A0A2Z3NF96-F1
#
_entry.id   AF-A0A2Z3NF96-F1
#
_cell.length_a   1.000
_cell.length_b   1.000
_cell.length_c   1.000
_cell.angle_alpha   90.00
_cell.angle_beta   90.00
_cell.angle_gamma   90.00
#
_symmetry.space_group_name_H-M   'P 1'
#
loop_
_entity.id
_entity.type
_entity.pdbx_description
1 polymer ?
#
loop_
_entity_poly.entity_id
_entity_poly.type
_entity_poly.pdbx_seq_one_letter_code
_entity_poly.pdbx_strand_id
1 'polypeptide(L)'
;MKETANQQDTLAAELEKRAAEIKKGGAPKYHEKNAAQGKLFVRERLNLLLDDGLEVEDGLFANCLADGLPADGVVTGIGKINGRTVCVMANDSTVKAGSWGARTVEKIIRIQETAEKLRCPIIYLVDSAGARITDQLEMFPGRRGAGRIFYNEVKLSGKVPQVCLLFGPSAAGGAYIPAFCDIVIMVEGNASMYLGSPRMAEMVIGEKVTLEEMGGARMHCTVSGCGDVLVKTEEEAIAYARRYLSYFPSHYGEKPPVVEAKPPKSFDKTIEDILPENQNAPFNMYDLIERIIDEGSFCEIKKLFAPEIITGLARLNGQPIGIIANQPRVKGGVLFHDSADKAAKFITLCDAFHIPLLFLADVPGFMIGTKVERAGIIRHGAKMIAAMAEATVPKISVIVRKAYGAGLYAMAGPAFEPDCCLALPNAQIAVMGPEAAVNAVYANKIAELPPEERPAFVEQKREEYRRDIDIYRLASELVVDGIVAPNDLRDELIRRFAAYMSKYMVFSERKHGVYPV
;
A
#
# COMPACT_ATOMS: atom_id res chain seq x y z
N MET A 1 50.64 -30.40 19.43
CA MET A 1 49.40 -31.12 19.02
C MET A 1 48.38 -31.21 20.15
N LYS A 2 48.67 -31.75 21.35
CA LYS A 2 47.68 -31.80 22.47
C LYS A 2 47.33 -30.43 23.07
N GLU A 3 48.30 -29.52 23.25
CA GLU A 3 48.00 -28.14 23.75
C GLU A 3 47.19 -27.32 22.75
N THR A 4 47.44 -27.50 21.45
CA THR A 4 46.75 -26.80 20.36
C THR A 4 45.29 -27.24 20.24
N ALA A 5 45.01 -28.54 20.45
CA ALA A 5 43.65 -29.08 20.49
C ALA A 5 42.86 -28.54 21.71
N ASN A 6 43.49 -28.53 22.90
CA ASN A 6 42.85 -28.02 24.11
C ASN A 6 42.54 -26.50 24.04
N GLN A 7 43.40 -25.74 23.34
CA GLN A 7 43.18 -24.31 23.08
C GLN A 7 42.09 -24.05 22.02
N GLN A 8 41.94 -24.92 21.02
CA GLN A 8 40.83 -24.84 20.05
C GLN A 8 39.48 -25.19 20.68
N ASP A 9 39.43 -26.22 21.53
CA ASP A 9 38.20 -26.63 22.23
C ASP A 9 37.69 -25.53 23.18
N THR A 10 38.62 -24.78 23.81
CA THR A 10 38.28 -23.66 24.71
C THR A 10 37.81 -22.41 23.96
N LEU A 11 38.36 -22.11 22.78
CA LEU A 11 37.88 -21.01 21.94
C LEU A 11 36.49 -21.28 21.36
N ALA A 12 36.23 -22.53 20.96
CA ALA A 12 34.91 -22.95 20.47
C ALA A 12 33.83 -22.80 21.56
N ALA A 13 34.11 -23.27 22.78
CA ALA A 13 33.19 -23.14 23.90
C ALA A 13 32.89 -21.66 24.27
N GLU A 14 33.90 -20.79 24.24
CA GLU A 14 33.72 -19.35 24.50
C GLU A 14 32.90 -18.67 23.39
N LEU A 15 33.12 -19.04 22.12
CA LEU A 15 32.32 -18.56 20.99
C LEU A 15 30.84 -18.94 21.17
N GLU A 16 30.55 -20.22 21.45
CA GLU A 16 29.19 -20.72 21.66
C GLU A 16 28.52 -20.03 22.85
N LYS A 17 29.23 -19.89 23.97
CA LYS A 17 28.74 -19.19 25.16
C LYS A 17 28.38 -17.74 24.84
N ARG A 18 29.27 -16.97 24.20
CA ARG A 18 28.99 -15.57 23.84
C ARG A 18 27.83 -15.45 22.85
N ALA A 19 27.79 -16.31 21.84
CA ALA A 19 26.69 -16.34 20.87
C ALA A 19 25.36 -16.63 21.57
N ALA A 20 25.33 -17.59 22.50
CA ALA A 20 24.14 -17.92 23.28
C ALA A 20 23.68 -16.76 24.17
N GLU A 21 24.59 -16.07 24.85
CA GLU A 21 24.25 -14.89 25.65
C GLU A 21 23.70 -13.74 24.79
N ILE A 22 24.33 -13.44 23.66
CA ILE A 22 23.83 -12.39 22.73
C ILE A 22 22.44 -12.74 22.21
N LYS A 23 22.19 -14.01 21.90
CA LYS A 23 20.89 -14.46 21.37
C LYS A 23 19.74 -14.34 22.37
N LYS A 24 20.02 -14.24 23.67
CA LYS A 24 19.00 -13.99 24.71
C LYS A 24 18.40 -12.58 24.64
N GLY A 25 19.09 -11.62 24.02
CA GLY A 25 18.64 -10.22 24.01
C GLY A 25 18.90 -9.51 25.34
N GLY A 26 18.00 -8.61 25.73
CA GLY A 26 18.13 -7.81 26.95
C GLY A 26 17.85 -8.58 28.25
N ALA A 27 17.80 -7.84 29.36
CA ALA A 27 17.50 -8.43 30.67
C ALA A 27 16.05 -8.99 30.74
N PRO A 28 15.78 -10.05 31.52
CA PRO A 28 14.47 -10.72 31.60
C PRO A 28 13.27 -9.79 31.83
N LYS A 29 13.43 -8.76 32.67
CA LYS A 29 12.39 -7.75 32.93
C LYS A 29 11.84 -7.06 31.68
N TYR A 30 12.65 -6.94 30.62
CA TYR A 30 12.21 -6.33 29.36
C TYR A 30 11.41 -7.32 28.50
N HIS A 31 11.73 -8.61 28.56
CA HIS A 31 10.92 -9.66 27.94
C HIS A 31 9.56 -9.76 28.63
N GLU A 32 9.53 -9.77 29.96
CA GLU A 32 8.29 -9.78 30.76
C GLU A 32 7.41 -8.57 30.44
N LYS A 33 8.01 -7.37 30.35
CA LYS A 33 7.29 -6.15 29.97
C LYS A 33 6.71 -6.24 28.54
N ASN A 34 7.48 -6.73 27.58
CA ASN A 34 7.00 -6.90 26.20
C ASN A 34 5.87 -7.93 26.14
N ALA A 35 6.01 -9.07 26.82
CA ALA A 35 5.00 -10.11 26.88
C ALA A 35 3.69 -9.62 27.52
N ALA A 36 3.76 -8.79 28.57
CA ALA A 36 2.59 -8.16 29.18
C ALA A 36 1.85 -7.19 28.22
N GLN A 37 2.51 -6.74 27.15
CA GLN A 37 1.93 -5.92 26.09
C GLN A 37 1.56 -6.73 24.83
N GLY A 38 1.64 -8.06 24.91
CA GLY A 38 1.38 -8.95 23.77
C GLY A 38 2.43 -8.87 22.65
N LYS A 39 3.66 -8.42 22.96
CA LYS A 39 4.75 -8.30 21.99
C LYS A 39 5.66 -9.51 22.04
N LEU A 40 6.02 -10.03 20.87
CA LEU A 40 6.94 -11.17 20.74
C LEU A 40 8.39 -10.72 20.85
N PHE A 41 9.27 -11.64 21.23
CA PHE A 41 10.70 -11.40 21.14
C PHE A 41 11.15 -11.36 19.68
N VAL A 42 12.16 -10.55 19.35
CA VAL A 42 12.60 -10.33 17.96
C VAL A 42 12.94 -11.61 17.21
N ARG A 43 13.53 -12.60 17.89
CA ARG A 43 13.89 -13.88 17.27
C ARG A 43 12.67 -14.78 17.05
N GLU A 44 11.65 -14.66 17.89
CA GLU A 44 10.36 -15.35 17.68
C GLU A 44 9.64 -14.76 16.46
N ARG A 45 9.63 -13.42 16.33
CA ARG A 45 9.11 -12.73 15.13
C ARG A 45 9.77 -13.24 13.85
N LEU A 46 11.10 -13.39 13.87
CA LEU A 46 11.86 -13.91 12.72
C LEU A 46 11.54 -15.38 12.41
N ASN A 47 11.34 -16.22 13.42
CA ASN A 47 10.96 -17.62 13.23
C ASN A 47 9.54 -17.78 12.67
N LEU A 48 8.62 -16.86 12.98
CA LEU A 48 7.28 -16.84 12.38
C LEU A 48 7.29 -16.28 10.95
N LEU A 49 8.16 -15.30 10.70
CA LEU A 49 8.25 -14.63 9.41
C LEU A 49 8.92 -15.49 8.35
N LEU A 50 10.04 -16.13 8.68
CA LEU A 50 10.90 -16.85 7.75
C LEU A 50 10.57 -18.34 7.72
N ASP A 51 10.66 -18.97 6.55
CA ASP A 51 10.25 -20.37 6.35
C ASP A 51 10.99 -21.36 7.28
N ASP A 52 12.31 -21.20 7.41
CA ASP A 52 13.19 -22.04 8.24
C ASP A 52 13.94 -21.21 9.32
N GLY A 53 13.37 -20.05 9.69
CA GLY A 53 14.09 -19.05 10.48
C GLY A 53 15.21 -18.35 9.70
N LEU A 54 16.16 -17.77 10.44
CA LEU A 54 17.26 -17.01 9.86
C LEU A 54 18.36 -17.95 9.35
N GLU A 55 18.67 -17.91 8.05
CA GLU A 55 19.72 -18.72 7.43
C GLU A 55 21.12 -18.13 7.71
N VAL A 56 21.23 -16.80 7.67
CA VAL A 56 22.48 -16.06 7.91
C VAL A 56 22.22 -14.85 8.80
N GLU A 57 22.94 -14.73 9.92
CA GLU A 57 22.91 -13.55 10.79
C GLU A 57 24.21 -12.75 10.66
N ASP A 58 24.10 -11.50 10.21
CA ASP A 58 25.22 -10.59 10.11
C ASP A 58 25.35 -9.70 11.36
N GLY A 59 26.58 -9.58 11.86
CA GLY A 59 26.89 -8.65 12.96
C GLY A 59 26.32 -9.08 14.32
N LEU A 60 26.19 -10.40 14.57
CA LEU A 60 25.77 -10.95 15.87
C LEU A 60 26.60 -10.35 17.03
N PHE A 61 27.93 -10.31 16.88
CA PHE A 61 28.86 -9.84 17.92
C PHE A 61 29.00 -8.32 18.04
N ALA A 62 28.16 -7.53 17.35
CA ALA A 62 28.16 -6.08 17.49
C ALA A 62 27.93 -5.69 18.97
N ASN A 63 28.79 -4.80 19.48
CA ASN A 63 28.76 -4.36 20.88
C ASN A 63 28.88 -5.48 21.94
N CYS A 64 29.34 -6.69 21.60
CA CYS A 64 29.40 -7.80 22.57
C CYS A 64 30.33 -7.59 23.77
N LEU A 65 31.25 -6.61 23.72
CA LEU A 65 32.10 -6.22 24.84
C LEU A 65 31.48 -5.13 25.73
N ALA A 66 30.41 -4.49 25.26
CA ALA A 66 29.70 -3.46 26.00
C ALA A 66 28.52 -4.10 26.76
N ASP A 67 28.36 -3.74 28.03
CA ASP A 67 27.29 -4.30 28.86
C ASP A 67 25.90 -3.83 28.40
N GLY A 68 24.95 -4.77 28.36
CA GLY A 68 23.56 -4.52 28.00
C GLY A 68 23.32 -4.06 26.56
N LEU A 69 24.23 -4.34 25.62
CA LEU A 69 24.10 -3.99 24.19
C LEU A 69 24.27 -5.20 23.22
N PRO A 70 23.66 -6.37 23.49
CA PRO A 70 23.79 -7.52 22.60
C PRO A 70 23.29 -7.20 21.18
N ALA A 71 24.10 -7.55 20.18
CA ALA A 71 23.88 -7.26 18.76
C ALA A 71 23.60 -5.77 18.42
N ASP A 72 23.90 -4.86 19.36
CA ASP A 72 23.48 -3.45 19.38
C ASP A 72 21.98 -3.21 19.14
N GLY A 73 21.12 -4.09 19.65
CA GLY A 73 19.66 -3.92 19.64
C GLY A 73 18.99 -4.05 18.27
N VAL A 74 19.66 -4.67 17.30
CA VAL A 74 19.08 -5.03 16.00
C VAL A 74 19.62 -6.37 15.51
N VAL A 75 18.73 -7.22 15.00
CA VAL A 75 19.08 -8.45 14.27
C VAL A 75 18.97 -8.14 12.79
N THR A 76 20.02 -8.45 12.02
CA THR A 76 20.06 -8.27 10.57
C THR A 76 20.52 -9.56 9.92
N GLY A 77 19.91 -9.94 8.81
CA GLY A 77 20.30 -11.17 8.15
C GLY A 77 19.47 -11.56 6.96
N ILE A 78 19.63 -12.80 6.53
CA ILE A 78 19.03 -13.38 5.33
C ILE A 78 18.25 -14.63 5.72
N GLY A 79 17.07 -14.80 5.11
CA GLY A 79 16.30 -16.04 5.18
C GLY A 79 15.39 -16.15 3.96
N LYS A 80 14.32 -16.94 4.09
CA LYS A 80 13.35 -17.15 3.01
C LYS A 80 11.91 -16.87 3.43
N ILE A 81 11.13 -16.32 2.50
CA ILE A 81 9.68 -16.23 2.61
C ILE A 81 9.05 -16.80 1.34
N ASN A 82 8.24 -17.85 1.51
CA ASN A 82 7.63 -18.58 0.40
C ASN A 82 8.70 -19.08 -0.60
N GLY A 83 9.81 -19.61 -0.08
CA GLY A 83 10.94 -20.15 -0.84
C GLY A 83 11.88 -19.10 -1.46
N ARG A 84 11.60 -17.81 -1.32
CA ARG A 84 12.40 -16.73 -1.93
C ARG A 84 13.28 -16.06 -0.89
N THR A 85 14.53 -15.79 -1.25
CA THR A 85 15.48 -15.06 -0.42
C THR A 85 14.94 -13.68 -0.07
N VAL A 86 15.05 -13.30 1.21
CA VAL A 86 14.74 -11.96 1.71
C VAL A 86 15.82 -11.50 2.67
N CYS A 87 16.04 -10.20 2.71
CA CYS A 87 16.83 -9.55 3.74
C CYS A 87 15.90 -9.05 4.86
N VAL A 88 16.38 -9.09 6.11
CA VAL A 88 15.62 -8.62 7.26
C VAL A 88 16.43 -7.66 8.13
N MET A 89 15.74 -6.63 8.61
CA MET A 89 16.18 -5.77 9.70
C MET A 89 15.11 -5.90 10.79
N ALA A 90 15.50 -6.27 12.01
CA ALA A 90 14.55 -6.47 13.10
C ALA A 90 15.06 -5.87 14.40
N ASN A 91 14.34 -4.88 14.93
CA ASN A 91 14.69 -4.25 16.19
C ASN A 91 14.44 -5.19 17.38
N ASP A 92 15.38 -5.18 18.31
CA ASP A 92 15.21 -5.79 19.62
C ASP A 92 14.85 -4.72 20.65
N SER A 93 13.55 -4.60 20.96
CA SER A 93 13.08 -3.65 21.96
C SER A 93 13.50 -3.99 23.39
N THR A 94 14.01 -5.19 23.64
CA THR A 94 14.56 -5.57 24.96
C THR A 94 15.93 -4.94 25.21
N VAL A 95 16.62 -4.48 24.16
CA VAL A 95 17.94 -3.85 24.22
C VAL A 95 17.80 -2.36 24.02
N LYS A 96 17.89 -1.59 25.13
CA LYS A 96 17.75 -0.12 25.12
C LYS A 96 16.53 0.38 24.32
N ALA A 97 15.39 -0.32 24.43
CA ALA A 97 14.15 -0.01 23.69
C ALA A 97 14.34 0.05 22.15
N GLY A 98 15.26 -0.77 21.60
CA GLY A 98 15.57 -0.82 20.18
C GLY A 98 16.22 0.46 19.65
N SER A 99 16.72 1.34 20.53
CA SER A 99 17.32 2.61 20.13
C SER A 99 18.58 2.42 19.30
N TRP A 100 18.72 3.26 18.27
CA TRP A 100 19.79 3.16 17.30
C TRP A 100 21.10 3.72 17.88
N GLY A 101 22.10 2.86 18.02
CA GLY A 101 23.50 3.25 18.22
C GLY A 101 24.27 3.26 16.90
N ALA A 102 25.56 3.62 16.95
CA ALA A 102 26.41 3.65 15.76
C ALA A 102 26.50 2.28 15.06
N ARG A 103 26.57 1.18 15.83
CA ARG A 103 26.64 -0.18 15.27
C ARG A 103 25.27 -0.66 14.79
N THR A 104 24.17 -0.24 15.41
CA THR A 104 22.81 -0.45 14.89
C THR A 104 22.69 0.12 13.48
N VAL A 105 23.05 1.40 13.29
CA VAL A 105 22.96 2.08 11.99
C VAL A 105 23.84 1.39 10.95
N GLU A 106 25.08 1.06 11.29
CA GLU A 106 25.97 0.35 10.37
C GLU A 106 25.42 -1.02 9.95
N LYS A 107 24.81 -1.78 10.87
CA LYS A 107 24.14 -3.05 10.54
C LYS A 107 22.97 -2.86 9.57
N ILE A 108 22.12 -1.85 9.81
CA ILE A 108 20.98 -1.53 8.93
C ILE A 108 21.46 -1.16 7.53
N ILE A 109 22.47 -0.29 7.43
CA ILE A 109 23.03 0.12 6.13
C ILE A 109 23.60 -1.09 5.38
N ARG A 110 24.34 -1.95 6.07
CA ARG A 110 24.94 -3.16 5.46
C ARG A 110 23.88 -4.11 4.92
N ILE A 111 22.79 -4.36 5.65
CA ILE A 111 21.77 -5.28 5.16
C ILE A 111 20.96 -4.70 3.99
N GLN A 112 20.74 -3.38 3.96
CA GLN A 112 20.16 -2.70 2.78
C GLN A 112 21.08 -2.81 1.55
N GLU A 113 22.39 -2.60 1.73
CA GLU A 113 23.38 -2.78 0.67
C GLU A 113 23.45 -4.24 0.18
N THR A 114 23.23 -5.21 1.07
CA THR A 114 23.10 -6.63 0.71
C THR A 114 21.82 -6.89 -0.09
N ALA A 115 20.67 -6.38 0.36
CA ALA A 115 19.40 -6.51 -0.36
C ALA A 115 19.49 -5.92 -1.79
N GLU A 116 20.19 -4.79 -1.95
CA GLU A 116 20.45 -4.19 -3.26
C GLU A 116 21.27 -5.13 -4.16
N LYS A 117 22.37 -5.69 -3.64
CA LYS A 117 23.28 -6.55 -4.41
C LYS A 117 22.65 -7.89 -4.79
N LEU A 118 21.88 -8.47 -3.86
CA LEU A 118 21.14 -9.72 -4.08
C LEU A 118 19.86 -9.51 -4.89
N ARG A 119 19.41 -8.26 -5.03
CA ARG A 119 18.14 -7.88 -5.66
C ARG A 119 16.97 -8.66 -5.06
N CYS A 120 16.89 -8.67 -3.72
CA CYS A 120 15.84 -9.36 -3.00
C CYS A 120 15.01 -8.41 -2.12
N PRO A 121 13.77 -8.79 -1.76
CA PRO A 121 12.95 -7.99 -0.86
C PRO A 121 13.63 -7.73 0.49
N ILE A 122 13.34 -6.58 1.10
CA ILE A 122 13.79 -6.25 2.45
C ILE A 122 12.60 -6.01 3.38
N ILE A 123 12.63 -6.67 4.54
CA ILE A 123 11.58 -6.61 5.55
C ILE A 123 12.12 -5.90 6.80
N TYR A 124 11.47 -4.81 7.18
CA TYR A 124 11.79 -4.01 8.36
C TYR A 124 10.80 -4.33 9.48
N LEU A 125 11.26 -4.96 10.55
CA LEU A 125 10.49 -5.26 11.76
C LEU A 125 10.83 -4.18 12.79
N VAL A 126 10.05 -3.12 12.77
CA VAL A 126 10.34 -1.87 13.50
C VAL A 126 9.71 -1.89 14.89
N ASP A 127 10.55 -1.65 15.89
CA ASP A 127 10.19 -1.57 17.30
C ASP A 127 11.29 -0.80 18.05
N SER A 128 11.34 0.51 17.83
CA SER A 128 12.47 1.36 18.22
C SER A 128 12.05 2.72 18.79
N ALA A 129 12.64 3.08 19.93
CA ALA A 129 12.51 4.41 20.52
C ALA A 129 13.24 5.54 19.74
N GLY A 130 13.87 5.24 18.59
CA GLY A 130 14.60 6.18 17.77
C GLY A 130 16.09 6.25 18.11
N ALA A 131 16.69 7.43 18.01
CA ALA A 131 18.14 7.61 18.19
C ALA A 131 18.60 7.41 19.64
N ARG A 132 19.72 6.70 19.84
CA ARG A 132 20.42 6.66 21.12
C ARG A 132 21.26 7.94 21.26
N ILE A 133 20.74 8.92 21.99
CA ILE A 133 21.31 10.29 22.08
C ILE A 133 22.76 10.32 22.61
N THR A 134 23.17 9.33 23.41
CA THR A 134 24.55 9.20 23.88
C THR A 134 25.55 8.96 22.75
N ASP A 135 25.10 8.39 21.62
CA ASP A 135 25.94 7.96 20.51
C ASP A 135 25.82 8.93 19.32
N GLN A 136 25.21 10.11 19.53
CA GLN A 136 24.73 10.99 18.45
C GLN A 136 25.81 11.39 17.43
N LEU A 137 27.05 11.63 17.87
CA LEU A 137 28.13 12.08 16.97
C LEU A 137 28.54 10.99 15.97
N GLU A 138 28.55 9.74 16.41
CA GLU A 138 28.93 8.59 15.60
C GLU A 138 27.75 8.05 14.78
N MET A 139 26.54 8.14 15.36
CA MET A 139 25.31 7.60 14.78
C MET A 139 24.65 8.54 13.76
N PHE A 140 24.70 9.86 13.93
CA PHE A 140 23.82 10.78 13.18
C PHE A 140 24.48 11.51 12.00
N PRO A 141 25.46 12.43 12.19
CA PRO A 141 25.85 13.38 11.14
C PRO A 141 26.79 12.80 10.07
N GLY A 142 27.35 11.61 10.29
CA GLY A 142 28.33 11.00 9.38
C GLY A 142 27.73 10.59 8.02
N ARG A 143 28.60 10.39 7.01
CA ARG A 143 28.19 9.88 5.68
C ARG A 143 27.55 8.48 5.72
N ARG A 144 27.89 7.69 6.75
CA ARG A 144 27.26 6.42 7.11
C ARG A 144 26.44 6.52 8.40
N GLY A 145 26.04 7.73 8.79
CA GLY A 145 25.11 7.95 9.88
C GLY A 145 23.67 7.64 9.47
N ALA A 146 22.72 7.87 10.38
CA ALA A 146 21.32 7.46 10.24
C ALA A 146 20.67 7.94 8.93
N GLY A 147 21.07 9.12 8.42
CA GLY A 147 20.59 9.63 7.13
C GLY A 147 20.86 8.71 5.94
N ARG A 148 21.89 7.86 6.02
CA ARG A 148 22.22 6.89 4.95
C ARG A 148 21.19 5.77 4.83
N ILE A 149 20.47 5.44 5.90
CA ILE A 149 19.38 4.45 5.90
C ILE A 149 18.29 4.92 4.91
N PHE A 150 17.83 6.16 5.05
CA PHE A 150 16.79 6.72 4.19
C PHE A 150 17.27 6.92 2.74
N TYR A 151 18.52 7.34 2.56
CA TYR A 151 19.12 7.42 1.23
C TYR A 151 19.08 6.07 0.51
N ASN A 152 19.36 4.97 1.23
CA ASN A 152 19.29 3.63 0.68
C ASN A 152 17.84 3.20 0.39
N GLU A 153 16.87 3.49 1.27
CA GLU A 153 15.45 3.19 1.03
C GLU A 153 14.92 3.89 -0.23
N VAL A 154 15.29 5.15 -0.43
CA VAL A 154 14.97 5.89 -1.66
C VAL A 154 15.63 5.25 -2.89
N LYS A 155 16.87 4.76 -2.76
CA LYS A 155 17.58 4.07 -3.85
C LYS A 155 16.98 2.70 -4.18
N LEU A 156 16.39 2.02 -3.20
CA LEU A 156 15.75 0.71 -3.29
C LEU A 156 14.29 0.79 -3.74
N SER A 157 13.63 1.93 -3.54
CA SER A 157 12.24 2.16 -3.94
C SER A 157 12.01 1.83 -5.42
N GLY A 158 11.01 0.99 -5.70
CA GLY A 158 10.71 0.49 -7.03
C GLY A 158 11.75 -0.47 -7.63
N LYS A 159 12.81 -0.85 -6.89
CA LYS A 159 13.78 -1.88 -7.33
C LYS A 159 13.55 -3.22 -6.67
N VAL A 160 13.34 -3.24 -5.36
CA VAL A 160 13.02 -4.44 -4.58
C VAL A 160 11.85 -4.11 -3.66
N PRO A 161 10.95 -5.05 -3.36
CA PRO A 161 9.87 -4.79 -2.41
C PRO A 161 10.41 -4.45 -1.01
N GLN A 162 9.92 -3.36 -0.42
CA GLN A 162 10.26 -2.88 0.91
C GLN A 162 9.02 -2.95 1.82
N VAL A 163 9.03 -3.84 2.81
CA VAL A 163 7.87 -4.10 3.69
C VAL A 163 8.19 -3.70 5.11
N CYS A 164 7.35 -2.86 5.72
CA CYS A 164 7.44 -2.51 7.13
C CYS A 164 6.37 -3.24 7.97
N LEU A 165 6.83 -3.99 8.96
CA LEU A 165 6.06 -4.52 10.07
C LEU A 165 6.34 -3.64 11.29
N LEU A 166 5.40 -2.75 11.63
CA LEU A 166 5.54 -1.86 12.77
C LEU A 166 4.89 -2.51 14.00
N PHE A 167 5.72 -3.02 14.90
CA PHE A 167 5.31 -3.72 16.12
C PHE A 167 5.36 -2.84 17.37
N GLY A 168 5.92 -1.65 17.25
CA GLY A 168 6.15 -0.76 18.38
C GLY A 168 6.36 0.69 17.93
N PRO A 169 6.99 1.53 18.76
CA PRO A 169 7.29 2.89 18.39
C PRO A 169 8.25 2.96 17.21
N SER A 170 8.12 4.03 16.44
CA SER A 170 9.05 4.50 15.42
C SER A 170 9.11 6.02 15.50
N ALA A 171 10.03 6.53 16.32
CA ALA A 171 10.08 7.93 16.71
C ALA A 171 11.06 8.77 15.88
N ALA A 172 10.72 10.04 15.67
CA ALA A 172 11.53 11.06 15.02
C ALA A 172 12.05 10.60 13.65
N GLY A 173 13.37 10.55 13.45
CA GLY A 173 13.96 10.04 12.21
C GLY A 173 13.56 8.60 11.91
N GLY A 174 13.32 7.76 12.92
CA GLY A 174 12.88 6.38 12.74
C GLY A 174 11.57 6.26 11.97
N ALA A 175 10.67 7.25 12.12
CA ALA A 175 9.37 7.28 11.44
C ALA A 175 9.50 7.29 9.91
N TYR A 176 10.65 7.66 9.36
CA TYR A 176 10.89 7.64 7.93
C TYR A 176 11.14 6.24 7.36
N ILE A 177 11.58 5.25 8.14
CA ILE A 177 11.69 3.86 7.65
C ILE A 177 10.33 3.36 7.16
N PRO A 178 9.26 3.37 8.00
CA PRO A 178 7.92 3.04 7.53
C PRO A 178 7.48 3.91 6.36
N ALA A 179 7.76 5.22 6.39
CA ALA A 179 7.28 6.15 5.36
C ALA A 179 7.87 5.90 3.96
N PHE A 180 9.09 5.34 3.86
CA PHE A 180 9.72 4.98 2.60
C PHE A 180 9.45 3.52 2.16
N CYS A 181 8.78 2.72 2.98
CA CYS A 181 8.36 1.38 2.59
C CYS A 181 7.16 1.38 1.65
N ASP A 182 7.06 0.34 0.82
CA ASP A 182 5.96 0.14 -0.11
C ASP A 182 4.64 -0.10 0.64
N ILE A 183 4.73 -0.80 1.77
CA ILE A 183 3.60 -1.08 2.68
C ILE A 183 4.01 -0.99 4.15
N VAL A 184 3.12 -0.44 4.98
CA VAL A 184 3.24 -0.35 6.44
C VAL A 184 2.08 -1.07 7.11
N ILE A 185 2.41 -2.17 7.78
CA ILE A 185 1.46 -2.98 8.55
C ILE A 185 1.69 -2.64 10.03
N MET A 186 0.65 -2.15 10.70
CA MET A 186 0.72 -1.62 12.05
C MET A 186 -0.12 -2.46 13.02
N VAL A 187 0.47 -2.81 14.17
CA VAL A 187 -0.23 -3.51 15.25
C VAL A 187 -0.97 -2.53 16.15
N GLU A 188 -2.28 -2.65 16.24
CA GLU A 188 -3.13 -1.78 17.04
C GLU A 188 -2.75 -1.79 18.53
N GLY A 189 -2.67 -0.61 19.15
CA GLY A 189 -2.31 -0.43 20.56
C GLY A 189 -0.82 -0.55 20.88
N ASN A 190 0.00 -1.09 19.96
CA ASN A 190 1.44 -1.22 20.14
C ASN A 190 2.23 -0.30 19.21
N ALA A 191 1.84 -0.25 17.94
CA ALA A 191 2.54 0.48 16.89
C ALA A 191 2.26 1.99 16.97
N SER A 192 3.33 2.78 16.86
CA SER A 192 3.20 4.24 16.75
C SER A 192 4.31 4.85 15.91
N MET A 193 4.02 5.96 15.24
CA MET A 193 5.04 6.73 14.54
C MET A 193 4.77 8.23 14.65
N TYR A 194 5.80 9.04 14.86
CA TYR A 194 5.66 10.48 15.02
C TYR A 194 7.01 11.17 14.88
N LEU A 195 7.02 12.42 14.42
CA LEU A 195 8.25 13.23 14.35
C LEU A 195 8.66 13.76 15.74
N GLY A 196 7.68 14.14 16.56
CA GLY A 196 7.88 14.54 17.95
C GLY A 196 6.93 13.77 18.85
N SER A 197 7.37 13.39 20.04
CA SER A 197 6.51 12.68 20.99
C SER A 197 5.44 13.60 21.58
N PRO A 198 4.35 13.06 22.16
CA PRO A 198 3.34 13.90 22.81
C PRO A 198 3.92 14.82 23.89
N ARG A 199 4.89 14.30 24.66
CA ARG A 199 5.64 15.08 25.64
C ARG A 199 6.39 16.26 24.99
N MET A 200 6.96 16.06 23.81
CA MET A 200 7.66 17.12 23.08
C MET A 200 6.68 18.18 22.58
N ALA A 201 5.53 17.78 22.04
CA ALA A 201 4.48 18.70 21.61
C ALA A 201 3.95 19.54 22.79
N GLU A 202 3.70 18.94 23.94
CA GLU A 202 3.28 19.67 25.14
C GLU A 202 4.34 20.70 25.57
N MET A 203 5.62 20.32 25.58
CA MET A 203 6.70 21.22 25.99
C MET A 203 6.95 22.37 25.00
N VAL A 204 6.80 22.14 23.69
CA VAL A 204 7.20 23.11 22.66
C VAL A 204 6.03 24.00 22.22
N ILE A 205 4.83 23.44 22.07
CA ILE A 205 3.66 24.14 21.53
C ILE A 205 2.45 24.12 22.48
N GLY A 206 2.56 23.48 23.65
CA GLY A 206 1.48 23.44 24.66
C GLY A 206 0.35 22.46 24.33
N GLU A 207 0.51 21.64 23.29
CA GLU A 207 -0.51 20.70 22.84
C GLU A 207 -0.51 19.44 23.73
N LYS A 208 -1.64 19.14 24.36
CA LYS A 208 -1.81 17.96 25.21
C LYS A 208 -2.62 16.91 24.47
N VAL A 209 -1.96 15.85 24.03
CA VAL A 209 -2.58 14.72 23.33
C VAL A 209 -2.00 13.41 23.81
N THR A 210 -2.74 12.33 23.61
CA THR A 210 -2.24 10.98 23.87
C THR A 210 -1.34 10.50 22.73
N LEU A 211 -0.56 9.44 22.99
CA LEU A 211 0.26 8.79 21.94
C LEU A 211 -0.61 8.20 20.82
N GLU A 212 -1.76 7.63 21.17
CA GLU A 212 -2.71 7.07 20.19
C GLU A 212 -3.30 8.15 19.29
N GLU A 213 -3.67 9.31 19.85
CA GLU A 213 -4.19 10.44 19.07
C GLU A 213 -3.11 11.06 18.16
N MET A 214 -1.87 11.17 18.64
CA MET A 214 -0.78 11.81 17.90
C MET A 214 -0.19 10.93 16.80
N GLY A 215 -0.03 9.64 17.08
CA GLY A 215 0.80 8.75 16.24
C GLY A 215 0.43 7.28 16.32
N GLY A 216 -0.74 6.94 16.85
CA GLY A 216 -1.18 5.55 16.99
C GLY A 216 -1.49 4.87 15.66
N ALA A 217 -1.44 3.55 15.65
CA ALA A 217 -1.71 2.71 14.47
C ALA A 217 -3.04 3.03 13.78
N ARG A 218 -4.11 3.16 14.56
CA ARG A 218 -5.45 3.45 14.03
C ARG A 218 -5.50 4.82 13.38
N MET A 219 -4.95 5.85 14.02
CA MET A 219 -4.90 7.22 13.47
C MET A 219 -4.19 7.23 12.11
N HIS A 220 -3.03 6.56 12.00
CA HIS A 220 -2.31 6.50 10.73
C HIS A 220 -3.03 5.71 9.63
N CYS A 221 -3.83 4.71 10.00
CA CYS A 221 -4.61 3.91 9.06
C CYS A 221 -5.95 4.55 8.66
N THR A 222 -6.49 5.50 9.43
CA THR A 222 -7.81 6.12 9.17
C THR A 222 -7.74 7.60 8.81
N VAL A 223 -6.72 8.33 9.28
CA VAL A 223 -6.63 9.80 9.18
C VAL A 223 -5.44 10.24 8.35
N SER A 224 -4.20 9.88 8.73
CA SER A 224 -3.02 10.43 8.05
C SER A 224 -2.66 9.70 6.75
N GLY A 225 -3.11 8.45 6.59
CA GLY A 225 -2.73 7.59 5.48
C GLY A 225 -1.27 7.13 5.50
N CYS A 226 -0.54 7.26 6.62
CA CYS A 226 0.82 6.69 6.73
C CYS A 226 0.79 5.17 6.93
N GLY A 227 -0.23 4.67 7.63
CA GLY A 227 -0.46 3.24 7.82
C GLY A 227 -1.25 2.67 6.64
N ASP A 228 -0.89 1.47 6.19
CA ASP A 228 -1.57 0.78 5.08
C ASP A 228 -2.52 -0.31 5.58
N VAL A 229 -2.14 -1.00 6.66
CA VAL A 229 -2.90 -2.14 7.20
C VAL A 229 -2.89 -2.08 8.72
N LEU A 230 -4.08 -2.14 9.32
CA LEU A 230 -4.26 -2.22 10.77
C LEU A 230 -4.58 -3.67 11.13
N VAL A 231 -3.77 -4.27 12.01
CA VAL A 231 -3.97 -5.62 12.54
C VAL A 231 -3.96 -5.62 14.05
N LYS A 232 -4.47 -6.68 14.68
CA LYS A 232 -4.59 -6.74 16.14
C LYS A 232 -3.38 -7.37 16.82
N THR A 233 -2.65 -8.23 16.12
CA THR A 233 -1.51 -8.96 16.69
C THR A 233 -0.30 -8.97 15.76
N GLU A 234 0.86 -9.30 16.31
CA GLU A 234 2.10 -9.41 15.53
C GLU A 234 2.06 -10.58 14.55
N GLU A 235 1.39 -11.68 14.91
CA GLU A 235 1.18 -12.85 14.06
C GLU A 235 0.31 -12.51 12.84
N GLU A 236 -0.77 -11.74 13.03
CA GLU A 236 -1.60 -11.24 11.93
C GLU A 236 -0.77 -10.35 10.98
N ALA A 237 0.10 -9.50 11.54
CA ALA A 237 0.99 -8.65 10.74
C ALA A 237 1.94 -9.49 9.87
N ILE A 238 2.59 -10.47 10.48
CA ILE A 238 3.53 -11.38 9.82
C ILE A 238 2.83 -12.20 8.74
N ALA A 239 1.66 -12.76 9.03
CA ALA A 239 0.86 -13.49 8.07
C ALA A 239 0.45 -12.61 6.87
N TYR A 240 0.05 -11.37 7.13
CA TYR A 240 -0.25 -10.41 6.07
C TYR A 240 0.98 -10.11 5.22
N ALA A 241 2.16 -9.85 5.80
CA ALA A 241 3.38 -9.59 5.04
C ALA A 241 3.79 -10.77 4.14
N ARG A 242 3.73 -12.00 4.66
CA ARG A 242 3.99 -13.22 3.88
C ARG A 242 3.02 -13.35 2.70
N ARG A 243 1.73 -13.06 2.92
CA ARG A 243 0.71 -13.05 1.87
C ARG A 243 0.95 -11.94 0.86
N TYR A 244 1.20 -10.72 1.30
CA TYR A 244 1.48 -9.55 0.45
C TYR A 244 2.65 -9.82 -0.49
N LEU A 245 3.76 -10.34 0.02
CA LEU A 245 4.93 -10.66 -0.82
C LEU A 245 4.63 -11.71 -1.89
N SER A 246 3.63 -12.59 -1.70
CA SER A 246 3.28 -13.61 -2.70
C SER A 246 2.76 -13.03 -4.02
N TYR A 247 2.41 -11.74 -4.07
CA TYR A 247 1.96 -11.05 -5.29
C TYR A 247 3.10 -10.32 -6.03
N PHE A 248 4.27 -10.17 -5.41
CA PHE A 248 5.38 -9.40 -5.97
C PHE A 248 6.48 -10.32 -6.53
N PRO A 249 7.24 -9.88 -7.55
CA PRO A 249 8.52 -10.49 -7.90
C PRO A 249 9.57 -10.22 -6.81
N SER A 250 10.76 -10.83 -6.92
CA SER A 250 11.87 -10.54 -6.00
C SER A 250 12.41 -9.11 -6.20
N HIS A 251 12.33 -8.63 -7.44
CA HIS A 251 12.79 -7.31 -7.86
C HIS A 251 12.11 -6.86 -9.16
N TYR A 252 12.24 -5.58 -9.51
CA TYR A 252 11.61 -4.97 -10.69
C TYR A 252 11.97 -5.61 -12.03
N GLY A 253 13.13 -6.28 -12.16
CA GLY A 253 13.52 -6.97 -13.41
C GLY A 253 12.86 -8.35 -13.64
N GLU A 254 11.94 -8.77 -12.77
CA GLU A 254 11.24 -10.06 -12.83
C GLU A 254 9.73 -9.83 -12.91
N LYS A 255 8.99 -10.78 -13.49
CA LYS A 255 7.53 -10.74 -13.47
C LYS A 255 6.98 -11.37 -12.18
N PRO A 256 5.81 -10.93 -11.68
CA PRO A 256 5.13 -11.55 -10.54
C PRO A 256 4.93 -13.06 -10.72
N PRO A 257 4.98 -13.85 -9.63
CA PRO A 257 4.79 -15.29 -9.71
C PRO A 257 3.33 -15.64 -10.03
N VAL A 258 3.14 -16.54 -11.01
CA VAL A 258 1.84 -17.16 -11.32
C VAL A 258 1.67 -18.39 -10.46
N VAL A 259 0.48 -18.56 -9.87
CA VAL A 259 0.13 -19.74 -9.06
C VAL A 259 -1.01 -20.52 -9.71
N GLU A 260 -1.36 -21.66 -9.13
CA GLU A 260 -2.53 -22.43 -9.55
C GLU A 260 -3.81 -21.57 -9.45
N ALA A 261 -4.55 -21.49 -10.55
CA ALA A 261 -5.78 -20.73 -10.64
C ALA A 261 -6.87 -21.34 -9.75
N LYS A 262 -7.70 -20.48 -9.16
CA LYS A 262 -8.91 -20.91 -8.45
C LYS A 262 -10.15 -20.32 -9.11
N PRO A 263 -11.30 -21.03 -9.11
CA PRO A 263 -12.56 -20.41 -9.47
C PRO A 263 -12.86 -19.21 -8.54
N PRO A 264 -13.73 -18.28 -8.97
CA PRO A 264 -14.21 -17.23 -8.07
C PRO A 264 -15.06 -17.85 -6.97
N LYS A 265 -15.26 -17.11 -5.88
CA LYS A 265 -16.14 -17.54 -4.79
C LYS A 265 -17.56 -17.73 -5.32
N SER A 266 -18.25 -18.79 -4.88
CA SER A 266 -19.64 -19.04 -5.25
C SER A 266 -20.60 -18.08 -4.53
N PHE A 267 -21.59 -17.57 -5.25
CA PHE A 267 -22.64 -16.70 -4.72
C PHE A 267 -24.00 -17.05 -5.31
N ASP A 268 -25.08 -16.85 -4.54
CA ASP A 268 -26.46 -17.08 -5.01
C ASP A 268 -26.90 -16.05 -6.05
N LYS A 269 -26.39 -14.83 -5.96
CA LYS A 269 -26.69 -13.71 -6.87
C LYS A 269 -25.60 -13.55 -7.91
N THR A 270 -26.01 -13.35 -9.16
CA THR A 270 -25.11 -13.06 -10.28
C THR A 270 -24.51 -11.65 -10.19
N ILE A 271 -23.60 -11.29 -11.11
CA ILE A 271 -23.08 -9.91 -11.19
C ILE A 271 -24.21 -8.96 -11.61
N GLU A 272 -25.05 -9.39 -12.55
CA GLU A 272 -26.20 -8.62 -13.01
C GLU A 272 -27.18 -8.29 -11.86
N ASP A 273 -27.46 -9.25 -10.98
CA ASP A 273 -28.38 -9.07 -9.84
C ASP A 273 -27.92 -8.06 -8.78
N ILE A 274 -26.60 -7.84 -8.66
CA ILE A 274 -26.04 -6.91 -7.65
C ILE A 274 -25.90 -5.48 -8.19
N LEU A 275 -25.98 -5.29 -9.51
CA LEU A 275 -25.86 -4.00 -10.16
C LEU A 275 -27.23 -3.31 -10.20
N PRO A 276 -27.43 -2.18 -9.51
CA PRO A 276 -28.71 -1.49 -9.51
C PRO A 276 -28.95 -0.83 -10.86
N GLU A 277 -30.17 -0.97 -11.39
CA GLU A 277 -30.64 -0.24 -12.56
C GLU A 277 -30.59 1.28 -12.34
N ASN A 278 -31.01 1.73 -11.14
CA ASN A 278 -30.93 3.13 -10.75
C ASN A 278 -29.49 3.51 -10.35
N GLN A 279 -28.84 4.37 -11.11
CA GLN A 279 -27.47 4.85 -10.84
C GLN A 279 -27.29 5.54 -9.48
N ASN A 280 -28.36 6.07 -8.89
CA ASN A 280 -28.34 6.71 -7.57
C ASN A 280 -28.40 5.69 -6.44
N ALA A 281 -28.84 4.45 -6.71
CA ALA A 281 -28.74 3.37 -5.74
C ALA A 281 -27.28 2.89 -5.64
N PRO A 282 -26.69 2.86 -4.43
CA PRO A 282 -25.36 2.33 -4.25
C PRO A 282 -25.37 0.80 -4.26
N PHE A 283 -24.25 0.19 -4.65
CA PHE A 283 -23.99 -1.23 -4.45
C PHE A 283 -22.59 -1.44 -3.87
N ASN A 284 -22.36 -2.62 -3.30
CA ASN A 284 -21.08 -2.95 -2.70
C ASN A 284 -20.07 -3.42 -3.75
N MET A 285 -19.08 -2.60 -4.07
CA MET A 285 -18.05 -2.96 -5.07
C MET A 285 -17.23 -4.21 -4.68
N TYR A 286 -17.10 -4.53 -3.40
CA TYR A 286 -16.47 -5.79 -2.96
C TYR A 286 -17.22 -7.03 -3.49
N ASP A 287 -18.54 -6.96 -3.62
CA ASP A 287 -19.35 -8.07 -4.11
C ASP A 287 -19.06 -8.36 -5.59
N LEU A 288 -18.75 -7.32 -6.39
CA LEU A 288 -18.29 -7.46 -7.77
C LEU A 288 -16.87 -8.02 -7.82
N ILE A 289 -15.95 -7.46 -7.04
CA ILE A 289 -14.54 -7.89 -7.00
C ILE A 289 -14.45 -9.40 -6.68
N GLU A 290 -15.12 -9.88 -5.64
CA GLU A 290 -15.08 -11.29 -5.23
C GLU A 290 -15.68 -12.26 -6.25
N ARG A 291 -16.52 -11.79 -7.18
CA ARG A 291 -17.07 -12.59 -8.29
C ARG A 291 -16.13 -12.68 -9.49
N ILE A 292 -15.18 -11.76 -9.62
CA ILE A 292 -14.25 -11.74 -10.76
C ILE A 292 -12.86 -12.26 -10.41
N ILE A 293 -12.42 -12.20 -9.15
CA ILE A 293 -11.09 -12.66 -8.73
C ILE A 293 -11.09 -14.13 -8.29
N ASP A 294 -9.92 -14.75 -8.28
CA ASP A 294 -9.71 -16.09 -7.71
C ASP A 294 -10.08 -16.10 -6.22
N GLU A 295 -10.78 -17.14 -5.78
CA GLU A 295 -11.28 -17.23 -4.40
C GLU A 295 -10.18 -17.05 -3.34
N GLY A 296 -10.45 -16.20 -2.35
CA GLY A 296 -9.55 -15.95 -1.23
C GLY A 296 -8.28 -15.20 -1.62
N SER A 297 -8.22 -14.62 -2.83
CA SER A 297 -7.03 -13.92 -3.32
C SER A 297 -7.02 -12.42 -3.02
N PHE A 298 -8.08 -11.80 -2.50
CA PHE A 298 -8.09 -10.36 -2.27
C PHE A 298 -7.22 -9.93 -1.07
N CYS A 299 -6.15 -9.19 -1.34
CA CYS A 299 -5.22 -8.60 -0.38
C CYS A 299 -5.38 -7.07 -0.41
N GLU A 300 -6.34 -6.59 0.40
CA GLU A 300 -6.75 -5.19 0.46
C GLU A 300 -5.68 -4.30 1.12
N ILE A 301 -5.41 -3.13 0.54
CA ILE A 301 -4.44 -2.14 1.02
C ILE A 301 -5.18 -0.84 1.35
N LYS A 302 -4.86 -0.20 2.48
CA LYS A 302 -5.48 1.05 2.94
C LYS A 302 -7.01 0.97 3.09
N LYS A 303 -7.54 -0.16 3.55
CA LYS A 303 -8.97 -0.39 3.80
C LYS A 303 -9.66 0.75 4.56
N LEU A 304 -8.98 1.28 5.57
CA LEU A 304 -9.52 2.24 6.52
C LEU A 304 -9.31 3.71 6.12
N PHE A 305 -8.51 3.97 5.07
CA PHE A 305 -8.19 5.31 4.58
C PHE A 305 -8.82 5.53 3.21
N ALA A 306 -9.50 6.67 3.03
CA ALA A 306 -10.29 6.98 1.82
C ALA A 306 -11.14 5.78 1.33
N PRO A 307 -12.10 5.28 2.14
CA PRO A 307 -12.84 4.05 1.85
C PRO A 307 -13.76 4.14 0.62
N GLU A 308 -13.97 5.33 0.06
CA GLU A 308 -14.66 5.54 -1.22
C GLU A 308 -13.87 5.07 -2.45
N ILE A 309 -12.56 4.79 -2.33
CA ILE A 309 -11.74 4.12 -3.34
C ILE A 309 -11.10 2.86 -2.73
N ILE A 310 -11.25 1.74 -3.41
CA ILE A 310 -10.70 0.44 -3.03
C ILE A 310 -9.39 0.26 -3.79
N THR A 311 -8.35 -0.16 -3.07
CA THR A 311 -7.06 -0.57 -3.64
C THR A 311 -6.68 -1.91 -3.05
N GLY A 312 -6.30 -2.87 -3.88
CA GLY A 312 -5.92 -4.19 -3.39
C GLY A 312 -5.33 -5.06 -4.48
N LEU A 313 -4.50 -6.00 -4.05
CA LEU A 313 -3.93 -7.02 -4.92
C LEU A 313 -4.88 -8.23 -4.94
N ALA A 314 -5.01 -8.86 -6.10
CA ALA A 314 -5.79 -10.08 -6.24
C ALA A 314 -5.10 -11.02 -7.21
N ARG A 315 -5.70 -12.19 -7.45
CA ARG A 315 -5.33 -13.05 -8.57
C ARG A 315 -6.50 -13.22 -9.51
N LEU A 316 -6.20 -13.28 -10.80
CA LEU A 316 -7.14 -13.60 -11.85
C LEU A 316 -6.52 -14.71 -12.70
N ASN A 317 -7.10 -15.91 -12.62
CA ASN A 317 -6.54 -17.10 -13.26
C ASN A 317 -5.07 -17.35 -12.85
N GLY A 318 -4.78 -17.26 -11.55
CA GLY A 318 -3.45 -17.46 -10.98
C GLY A 318 -2.49 -16.28 -11.13
N GLN A 319 -2.77 -15.32 -12.01
CA GLN A 319 -1.92 -14.14 -12.27
C GLN A 319 -2.22 -13.02 -11.25
N PRO A 320 -1.19 -12.46 -10.58
CA PRO A 320 -1.37 -11.25 -9.75
C PRO A 320 -1.88 -10.06 -10.56
N ILE A 321 -2.89 -9.36 -10.03
CA ILE A 321 -3.44 -8.10 -10.57
C ILE A 321 -3.61 -7.07 -9.45
N GLY A 322 -3.49 -5.78 -9.78
CA GLY A 322 -3.82 -4.66 -8.90
C GLY A 322 -5.18 -4.08 -9.26
N ILE A 323 -6.08 -3.94 -8.29
CA ILE A 323 -7.44 -3.45 -8.49
C ILE A 323 -7.56 -2.04 -7.90
N ILE A 324 -8.05 -1.10 -8.70
CA ILE A 324 -8.50 0.22 -8.26
C ILE A 324 -9.99 0.32 -8.58
N ALA A 325 -10.83 0.48 -7.56
CA ALA A 325 -12.28 0.43 -7.75
C ALA A 325 -13.00 1.47 -6.90
N ASN A 326 -13.94 2.22 -7.47
CA ASN A 326 -14.77 3.13 -6.69
C ASN A 326 -15.74 2.32 -5.81
N GLN A 327 -16.02 2.78 -4.59
CA GLN A 327 -16.99 2.15 -3.70
C GLN A 327 -18.26 3.02 -3.60
N PRO A 328 -19.32 2.72 -4.37
CA PRO A 328 -20.54 3.54 -4.37
C PRO A 328 -21.25 3.62 -3.02
N ARG A 329 -21.10 2.61 -2.14
CA ARG A 329 -21.68 2.65 -0.78
C ARG A 329 -21.02 3.68 0.14
N VAL A 330 -19.86 4.20 -0.23
CA VAL A 330 -19.12 5.17 0.57
C VAL A 330 -19.02 6.45 -0.24
N LYS A 331 -19.75 7.49 0.20
CA LYS A 331 -19.79 8.81 -0.46
C LYS A 331 -20.10 8.75 -1.96
N GLY A 332 -20.83 7.73 -2.42
CA GLY A 332 -21.19 7.57 -3.83
C GLY A 332 -20.03 7.21 -4.77
N GLY A 333 -18.86 6.84 -4.25
CA GLY A 333 -17.65 6.55 -5.04
C GLY A 333 -16.90 7.78 -5.55
N VAL A 334 -17.22 8.97 -5.04
CA VAL A 334 -16.58 10.25 -5.43
C VAL A 334 -15.13 10.33 -4.96
N LEU A 335 -14.26 10.98 -5.74
CA LEU A 335 -12.83 11.10 -5.41
C LEU A 335 -12.53 12.37 -4.60
N PHE A 336 -11.70 12.24 -3.57
CA PHE A 336 -11.15 13.32 -2.74
C PHE A 336 -9.61 13.38 -2.88
N HIS A 337 -8.97 14.34 -2.20
CA HIS A 337 -7.51 14.44 -2.13
C HIS A 337 -6.87 13.16 -1.55
N ASP A 338 -7.42 12.63 -0.45
CA ASP A 338 -6.95 11.37 0.16
C ASP A 338 -7.16 10.17 -0.77
N SER A 339 -8.29 10.12 -1.49
CA SER A 339 -8.56 9.06 -2.47
C SER A 339 -7.53 9.10 -3.60
N ALA A 340 -7.18 10.30 -4.06
CA ALA A 340 -6.19 10.50 -5.11
C ALA A 340 -4.79 10.10 -4.67
N ASP A 341 -4.36 10.48 -3.46
CA ASP A 341 -3.06 10.08 -2.92
C ASP A 341 -2.97 8.56 -2.70
N LYS A 342 -4.05 7.94 -2.17
CA LYS A 342 -4.16 6.48 -2.02
C LYS A 342 -4.02 5.75 -3.35
N ALA A 343 -4.78 6.17 -4.36
CA ALA A 343 -4.76 5.53 -5.66
C ALA A 343 -3.42 5.75 -6.39
N ALA A 344 -2.85 6.97 -6.31
CA ALA A 344 -1.56 7.29 -6.92
C ALA A 344 -0.46 6.36 -6.40
N LYS A 345 -0.31 6.22 -5.07
CA LYS A 345 0.68 5.32 -4.45
C LYS A 345 0.49 3.87 -4.92
N PHE A 346 -0.75 3.39 -4.98
CA PHE A 346 -1.03 2.01 -5.37
C PHE A 346 -0.76 1.74 -6.85
N ILE A 347 -1.08 2.68 -7.73
CA ILE A 347 -0.77 2.59 -9.17
C ILE A 347 0.74 2.53 -9.38
N THR A 348 1.51 3.44 -8.77
CA THR A 348 2.98 3.46 -8.92
C THR A 348 3.62 2.20 -8.34
N LEU A 349 3.07 1.67 -7.23
CA LEU A 349 3.52 0.41 -6.64
C LEU A 349 3.33 -0.77 -7.62
N CYS A 350 2.14 -0.90 -8.21
CA CYS A 350 1.86 -2.01 -9.13
C CYS A 350 2.73 -1.91 -10.39
N ASP A 351 2.86 -0.71 -10.95
CA ASP A 351 3.66 -0.46 -12.14
C ASP A 351 5.14 -0.82 -11.94
N ALA A 352 5.72 -0.38 -10.82
CA ALA A 352 7.13 -0.63 -10.48
C ALA A 352 7.50 -2.12 -10.39
N PHE A 353 6.51 -2.99 -10.14
CA PHE A 353 6.71 -4.42 -9.93
C PHE A 353 5.96 -5.30 -10.93
N HIS A 354 5.65 -4.76 -12.11
CA HIS A 354 5.03 -5.50 -13.22
C HIS A 354 3.66 -6.12 -12.89
N ILE A 355 2.92 -5.54 -11.94
CA ILE A 355 1.57 -5.99 -11.59
C ILE A 355 0.58 -5.25 -12.49
N PRO A 356 -0.17 -5.94 -13.37
CA PRO A 356 -1.16 -5.33 -14.25
C PRO A 356 -2.31 -4.71 -13.45
N LEU A 357 -2.92 -3.66 -14.00
CA LEU A 357 -3.92 -2.84 -13.34
C LEU A 357 -5.32 -3.06 -13.92
N LEU A 358 -6.30 -3.26 -13.04
CA LEU A 358 -7.72 -3.30 -13.34
C LEU A 358 -8.41 -2.10 -12.67
N PHE A 359 -9.01 -1.24 -13.47
CA PHE A 359 -9.85 -0.13 -13.01
C PHE A 359 -11.32 -0.55 -13.10
N LEU A 360 -12.05 -0.47 -11.99
CA LEU A 360 -13.50 -0.68 -11.95
C LEU A 360 -14.19 0.66 -11.63
N ALA A 361 -14.65 1.35 -12.68
CA ALA A 361 -15.17 2.71 -12.57
C ALA A 361 -16.68 2.74 -12.27
N ASP A 362 -17.01 3.26 -11.10
CA ASP A 362 -18.37 3.74 -10.72
C ASP A 362 -18.20 5.06 -9.97
N VAL A 363 -17.83 6.10 -10.73
CA VAL A 363 -17.33 7.39 -10.25
C VAL A 363 -18.17 8.56 -10.76
N PRO A 364 -18.74 9.38 -9.87
CA PRO A 364 -19.47 10.58 -10.26
C PRO A 364 -18.54 11.77 -10.57
N GLY A 365 -17.24 11.64 -10.31
CA GLY A 365 -16.22 12.68 -10.50
C GLY A 365 -15.38 12.90 -9.25
N PHE A 366 -14.64 14.01 -9.23
CA PHE A 366 -14.01 14.54 -8.02
C PHE A 366 -15.01 15.36 -7.21
N MET A 367 -14.82 15.40 -5.89
CA MET A 367 -15.64 16.21 -5.01
C MET A 367 -15.44 17.70 -5.35
N ILE A 368 -16.53 18.47 -5.27
CA ILE A 368 -16.51 19.93 -5.42
C ILE A 368 -16.74 20.62 -4.07
N GLY A 369 -16.20 21.83 -3.91
CA GLY A 369 -16.53 22.72 -2.81
C GLY A 369 -15.33 23.26 -2.03
N THR A 370 -15.56 24.37 -1.31
CA THR A 370 -14.50 25.19 -0.70
C THR A 370 -13.52 24.41 0.20
N LYS A 371 -13.98 23.39 0.92
CA LYS A 371 -13.11 22.58 1.79
C LYS A 371 -12.08 21.78 1.00
N VAL A 372 -12.50 21.10 -0.06
CA VAL A 372 -11.60 20.27 -0.88
C VAL A 372 -10.70 21.14 -1.77
N GLU A 373 -11.19 22.30 -2.21
CA GLU A 373 -10.37 23.28 -2.91
C GLU A 373 -9.24 23.82 -2.02
N ARG A 374 -9.52 24.16 -0.76
CA ARG A 374 -8.50 24.60 0.20
C ARG A 374 -7.50 23.50 0.58
N ALA A 375 -7.92 22.24 0.54
CA ALA A 375 -7.03 21.09 0.69
C ALA A 375 -6.18 20.84 -0.57
N GLY A 376 -6.44 21.56 -1.67
CA GLY A 376 -5.68 21.44 -2.92
C GLY A 376 -6.10 20.26 -3.78
N ILE A 377 -7.39 19.89 -3.81
CA ILE A 377 -7.89 18.71 -4.56
C ILE A 377 -7.40 18.65 -6.01
N ILE A 378 -7.20 19.79 -6.67
CA ILE A 378 -6.66 19.85 -8.04
C ILE A 378 -5.26 19.22 -8.12
N ARG A 379 -4.34 19.57 -7.22
CA ARG A 379 -2.96 19.05 -7.25
C ARG A 379 -2.89 17.57 -6.84
N HIS A 380 -3.75 17.15 -5.92
CA HIS A 380 -3.88 15.74 -5.52
C HIS A 380 -4.50 14.90 -6.65
N GLY A 381 -5.57 15.38 -7.29
CA GLY A 381 -6.16 14.73 -8.46
C GLY A 381 -5.16 14.62 -9.62
N ALA A 382 -4.39 15.69 -9.88
CA ALA A 382 -3.34 15.68 -10.90
C ALA A 382 -2.23 14.65 -10.58
N LYS A 383 -1.91 14.40 -9.30
CA LYS A 383 -0.98 13.33 -8.88
C LYS A 383 -1.50 11.94 -9.24
N MET A 384 -2.79 11.66 -9.00
CA MET A 384 -3.41 10.39 -9.40
C MET A 384 -3.43 10.22 -10.92
N ILE A 385 -3.81 11.27 -11.65
CA ILE A 385 -3.82 11.25 -13.12
C ILE A 385 -2.42 11.03 -13.68
N ALA A 386 -1.39 11.68 -13.10
CA ALA A 386 -0.01 11.47 -13.49
C ALA A 386 0.43 10.01 -13.24
N ALA A 387 0.21 9.49 -12.03
CA ALA A 387 0.54 8.10 -11.70
C ALA A 387 -0.12 7.11 -12.68
N MET A 388 -1.40 7.34 -13.00
CA MET A 388 -2.11 6.53 -13.99
C MET A 388 -1.45 6.63 -15.37
N ALA A 389 -1.12 7.85 -15.82
CA ALA A 389 -0.64 8.11 -17.18
C ALA A 389 0.72 7.51 -17.44
N GLU A 390 1.59 7.54 -16.42
CA GLU A 390 2.95 7.00 -16.55
C GLU A 390 3.01 5.48 -16.42
N ALA A 391 1.96 4.83 -15.91
CA ALA A 391 1.94 3.38 -15.74
C ALA A 391 2.02 2.65 -17.10
N THR A 392 3.03 1.80 -17.23
CA THR A 392 3.38 1.05 -18.45
C THR A 392 2.95 -0.41 -18.41
N VAL A 393 2.62 -0.94 -17.23
CA VAL A 393 1.97 -2.25 -17.09
C VAL A 393 0.65 -2.32 -17.88
N PRO A 394 0.15 -3.53 -18.19
CA PRO A 394 -1.17 -3.68 -18.78
C PRO A 394 -2.24 -3.01 -17.91
N LYS A 395 -3.08 -2.16 -18.51
CA LYS A 395 -4.19 -1.46 -17.87
C LYS A 395 -5.49 -1.84 -18.57
N ILE A 396 -6.45 -2.37 -17.82
CA ILE A 396 -7.82 -2.54 -18.31
C ILE A 396 -8.75 -1.65 -17.50
N SER A 397 -9.57 -0.86 -18.17
CA SER A 397 -10.64 -0.09 -17.53
C SER A 397 -11.99 -0.75 -17.82
N VAL A 398 -12.79 -0.92 -16.79
CA VAL A 398 -14.17 -1.40 -16.88
C VAL A 398 -15.07 -0.33 -16.32
N ILE A 399 -15.86 0.30 -17.19
CA ILE A 399 -16.91 1.22 -16.79
C ILE A 399 -18.10 0.39 -16.30
N VAL A 400 -18.25 0.30 -14.98
CA VAL A 400 -19.26 -0.54 -14.32
C VAL A 400 -20.63 0.13 -14.41
N ARG A 401 -20.71 1.42 -14.07
CA ARG A 401 -21.93 2.25 -14.18
C ARG A 401 -21.57 3.67 -14.58
N LYS A 402 -21.55 4.62 -13.65
CA LYS A 402 -21.24 6.02 -13.95
C LYS A 402 -19.72 6.25 -14.07
N ALA A 403 -19.31 7.02 -15.07
CA ALA A 403 -17.97 7.55 -15.19
C ALA A 403 -18.05 8.98 -15.75
N TYR A 404 -18.07 9.95 -14.83
CA TYR A 404 -18.33 11.35 -15.18
C TYR A 404 -17.10 12.25 -15.05
N GLY A 405 -16.96 13.17 -16.00
CA GLY A 405 -16.00 14.27 -16.00
C GLY A 405 -14.58 13.79 -15.68
N ALA A 406 -13.90 14.48 -14.76
CA ALA A 406 -12.54 14.12 -14.35
C ALA A 406 -12.43 12.76 -13.64
N GLY A 407 -13.54 12.15 -13.20
CA GLY A 407 -13.54 10.78 -12.69
C GLY A 407 -13.19 9.77 -13.78
N LEU A 408 -13.65 9.99 -15.01
CA LEU A 408 -13.28 9.18 -16.18
C LEU A 408 -11.76 9.24 -16.43
N TYR A 409 -11.17 10.42 -16.23
CA TYR A 409 -9.72 10.63 -16.42
C TYR A 409 -8.91 9.84 -15.40
N ALA A 410 -9.29 9.98 -14.12
CA ALA A 410 -8.59 9.34 -13.02
C ALA A 410 -8.69 7.80 -13.06
N MET A 411 -9.80 7.26 -13.57
CA MET A 411 -10.07 5.81 -13.64
C MET A 411 -9.69 5.18 -14.99
N ALA A 412 -8.64 5.71 -15.64
CA ALA A 412 -8.11 5.18 -16.90
C ALA A 412 -9.15 5.04 -18.03
N GLY A 413 -9.98 6.07 -18.21
CA GLY A 413 -10.92 6.12 -19.34
C GLY A 413 -10.23 6.19 -20.71
N PRO A 414 -10.99 6.21 -21.82
CA PRO A 414 -10.47 6.00 -23.17
C PRO A 414 -9.26 6.88 -23.57
N ALA A 415 -9.32 8.17 -23.25
CA ALA A 415 -8.26 9.13 -23.60
C ALA A 415 -6.94 8.94 -22.82
N PHE A 416 -6.95 8.05 -21.83
CA PHE A 416 -5.84 7.76 -20.93
C PHE A 416 -5.17 6.42 -21.26
N GLU A 417 -5.36 5.96 -22.50
CA GLU A 417 -4.71 4.79 -23.11
C GLU A 417 -4.69 3.54 -22.20
N PRO A 418 -5.85 3.08 -21.69
CA PRO A 418 -5.94 1.71 -21.25
C PRO A 418 -5.67 0.78 -22.45
N ASP A 419 -5.08 -0.38 -22.21
CA ASP A 419 -4.92 -1.41 -23.26
C ASP A 419 -6.27 -1.93 -23.74
N CYS A 420 -7.30 -1.82 -22.87
CA CYS A 420 -8.69 -2.03 -23.22
C CYS A 420 -9.61 -1.24 -22.27
N CYS A 421 -10.58 -0.51 -22.83
CA CYS A 421 -11.69 0.12 -22.14
C CYS A 421 -12.99 -0.63 -22.42
N LEU A 422 -13.46 -1.39 -21.44
CA LEU A 422 -14.71 -2.15 -21.47
C LEU A 422 -15.81 -1.37 -20.76
N ALA A 423 -17.06 -1.66 -21.11
CA ALA A 423 -18.22 -1.14 -20.42
C ALA A 423 -19.24 -2.24 -20.14
N LEU A 424 -19.98 -2.12 -19.04
CA LEU A 424 -21.19 -2.90 -18.82
C LEU A 424 -22.40 -2.26 -19.54
N PRO A 425 -23.49 -2.99 -19.79
CA PRO A 425 -24.61 -2.49 -20.61
C PRO A 425 -25.30 -1.24 -20.04
N ASN A 426 -25.22 -1.02 -18.72
CA ASN A 426 -25.78 0.13 -18.02
C ASN A 426 -24.74 1.23 -17.73
N ALA A 427 -23.56 1.17 -18.36
CA ALA A 427 -22.53 2.17 -18.21
C ALA A 427 -22.98 3.54 -18.76
N GLN A 428 -22.57 4.61 -18.09
CA GLN A 428 -22.91 5.98 -18.41
C GLN A 428 -21.63 6.82 -18.38
N ILE A 429 -21.20 7.27 -19.55
CA ILE A 429 -20.03 8.13 -19.73
C ILE A 429 -20.52 9.50 -20.18
N ALA A 430 -20.20 10.54 -19.41
CA ALA A 430 -20.60 11.91 -19.72
C ALA A 430 -19.69 12.94 -19.04
N VAL A 431 -19.84 14.22 -19.41
CA VAL A 431 -19.11 15.32 -18.75
C VAL A 431 -19.58 15.47 -17.29
N MET A 432 -20.87 15.30 -17.03
CA MET A 432 -21.46 15.33 -15.69
C MET A 432 -22.77 14.53 -15.68
N GLY A 433 -23.27 14.20 -14.48
CA GLY A 433 -24.54 13.50 -14.35
C GLY A 433 -25.75 14.33 -14.83
N PRO A 434 -26.87 13.69 -15.23
CA PRO A 434 -28.03 14.38 -15.79
C PRO A 434 -28.57 15.52 -14.94
N GLU A 435 -28.63 15.33 -13.62
CA GLU A 435 -29.13 16.33 -12.69
C GLU A 435 -28.24 17.59 -12.66
N ALA A 436 -26.92 17.41 -12.70
CA ALA A 436 -25.96 18.50 -12.72
C ALA A 436 -25.96 19.21 -14.08
N ALA A 437 -25.99 18.45 -15.18
CA ALA A 437 -26.01 18.97 -16.55
C ALA A 437 -27.20 19.89 -16.79
N VAL A 438 -28.41 19.43 -16.44
CA VAL A 438 -29.63 20.21 -16.69
C VAL A 438 -29.65 21.49 -15.89
N ASN A 439 -29.26 21.44 -14.61
CA ASN A 439 -29.19 22.64 -13.79
C ASN A 439 -28.13 23.62 -14.28
N ALA A 440 -26.95 23.14 -14.73
CA ALA A 440 -25.90 24.02 -15.22
C ALA A 440 -26.27 24.69 -16.55
N VAL A 441 -26.79 23.93 -17.51
CA VAL A 441 -27.09 24.42 -18.87
C VAL A 441 -28.36 25.25 -18.92
N TYR A 442 -29.40 24.85 -18.17
CA TYR A 442 -30.72 25.47 -18.23
C TYR A 442 -31.05 26.37 -17.03
N ALA A 443 -30.09 26.69 -16.14
CA ALA A 443 -30.32 27.52 -14.95
C ALA A 443 -31.16 28.77 -15.22
N ASN A 444 -30.76 29.58 -16.21
CA ASN A 444 -31.45 30.83 -16.55
C ASN A 444 -32.87 30.56 -17.05
N LYS A 445 -33.03 29.57 -17.94
CA LYS A 445 -34.33 29.18 -18.49
C LYS A 445 -35.27 28.63 -17.41
N ILE A 446 -34.75 27.86 -16.46
CA ILE A 446 -35.51 27.37 -15.31
C ILE A 446 -35.94 28.53 -14.40
N ALA A 447 -35.08 29.53 -14.21
CA ALA A 447 -35.40 30.72 -13.40
C ALA A 447 -36.49 31.60 -14.05
N GLU A 448 -36.52 31.66 -15.39
CA GLU A 448 -37.53 32.38 -16.17
C GLU A 448 -38.90 31.69 -16.20
N LEU A 449 -38.95 30.36 -15.99
CA LEU A 449 -40.21 29.61 -15.99
C LEU A 449 -41.05 29.87 -14.72
N PRO A 450 -42.40 29.83 -14.84
CA PRO A 450 -43.29 29.82 -13.68
C PRO A 450 -42.95 28.66 -12.72
N PRO A 451 -43.01 28.85 -11.39
CA PRO A 451 -42.63 27.83 -10.41
C PRO A 451 -43.29 26.46 -10.62
N GLU A 452 -44.52 26.43 -11.10
CA GLU A 452 -45.32 25.24 -11.40
C GLU A 452 -44.84 24.45 -12.63
N GLU A 453 -44.18 25.10 -13.59
CA GLU A 453 -43.69 24.47 -14.83
C GLU A 453 -42.24 23.96 -14.70
N ARG A 454 -41.48 24.51 -13.74
CA ARG A 454 -40.06 24.14 -13.53
C ARG A 454 -39.84 22.64 -13.34
N PRO A 455 -40.59 21.92 -12.48
CA PRO A 455 -40.33 20.50 -12.25
C PRO A 455 -40.52 19.65 -13.52
N ALA A 456 -41.57 19.94 -14.30
CA ALA A 456 -41.86 19.22 -15.54
C ALA A 456 -40.76 19.48 -16.59
N PHE A 457 -40.34 20.74 -16.76
CA PHE A 457 -39.26 21.09 -17.68
C PHE A 457 -37.92 20.44 -17.29
N VAL A 458 -37.58 20.47 -16.00
CA VAL A 458 -36.34 19.84 -15.49
C VAL A 458 -36.35 18.34 -15.73
N GLU A 459 -37.45 17.64 -15.45
CA GLU A 459 -37.50 16.19 -15.66
C GLU A 459 -37.49 15.83 -17.15
N GLN A 460 -38.17 16.61 -18.00
CA GLN A 460 -38.09 16.44 -19.45
C GLN A 460 -36.64 16.55 -19.93
N LYS A 461 -35.90 17.60 -19.53
CA LYS A 461 -34.51 17.79 -19.93
C LYS A 461 -33.56 16.74 -19.37
N ARG A 462 -33.85 16.20 -18.18
CA ARG A 462 -33.09 15.07 -17.64
C ARG A 462 -33.30 13.81 -18.46
N GLU A 463 -34.53 13.52 -18.86
CA GLU A 463 -34.86 12.36 -19.67
C GLU A 463 -34.25 12.45 -21.07
N GLU A 464 -34.31 13.62 -21.71
CA GLU A 464 -33.60 13.89 -22.97
C GLU A 464 -32.09 13.62 -22.82
N TYR A 465 -31.46 14.16 -21.78
CA TYR A 465 -30.02 13.97 -21.53
C TYR A 465 -29.66 12.50 -21.21
N ARG A 466 -30.51 11.77 -20.47
CA ARG A 466 -30.30 10.34 -20.20
C ARG A 466 -30.31 9.51 -21.48
N ARG A 467 -31.17 9.84 -22.44
CA ARG A 467 -31.22 9.15 -23.75
C ARG A 467 -30.01 9.43 -24.62
N ASP A 468 -29.41 10.62 -24.47
CA ASP A 468 -28.18 10.97 -25.19
C ASP A 468 -26.95 10.23 -24.63
N ILE A 469 -26.97 9.84 -23.36
CA ILE A 469 -25.93 9.00 -22.73
C ILE A 469 -26.21 7.53 -23.05
N ASP A 470 -25.87 7.13 -24.27
CA ASP A 470 -25.98 5.75 -24.74
C ASP A 470 -24.61 5.12 -24.94
N ILE A 471 -24.33 4.06 -24.17
CA ILE A 471 -23.06 3.33 -24.27
C ILE A 471 -22.90 2.61 -25.61
N TYR A 472 -23.99 2.17 -26.25
CA TYR A 472 -23.94 1.51 -27.56
C TYR A 472 -23.55 2.51 -28.65
N ARG A 473 -24.03 3.75 -28.55
CA ARG A 473 -23.57 4.84 -29.41
C ARG A 473 -22.08 5.08 -29.22
N LEU A 474 -21.59 5.19 -27.98
CA LEU A 474 -20.16 5.36 -27.71
C LEU A 474 -19.31 4.20 -28.23
N ALA A 475 -19.78 2.96 -28.09
CA ALA A 475 -19.11 1.78 -28.65
C ALA A 475 -19.11 1.81 -30.19
N SER A 476 -20.20 2.23 -30.83
CA SER A 476 -20.27 2.35 -32.30
C SER A 476 -19.31 3.40 -32.88
N GLU A 477 -18.97 4.40 -32.07
CA GLU A 477 -17.99 5.46 -32.38
C GLU A 477 -16.57 5.09 -31.91
N LEU A 478 -16.35 3.84 -31.47
CA LEU A 478 -15.06 3.31 -31.00
C LEU A 478 -14.49 4.06 -29.79
N VAL A 479 -15.35 4.66 -28.97
CA VAL A 479 -14.93 5.31 -27.71
C VAL A 479 -14.63 4.27 -26.62
N VAL A 480 -15.31 3.13 -26.64
CA VAL A 480 -15.00 1.96 -25.80
C VAL A 480 -14.75 0.75 -26.70
N ASP A 481 -13.86 -0.15 -26.27
CA ASP A 481 -13.43 -1.31 -27.06
C ASP A 481 -14.43 -2.46 -27.05
N GLY A 482 -15.34 -2.48 -26.08
CA GLY A 482 -16.35 -3.53 -25.98
C GLY A 482 -17.39 -3.29 -24.89
N ILE A 483 -18.59 -3.79 -25.14
CA ILE A 483 -19.64 -3.93 -24.13
C ILE A 483 -19.70 -5.39 -23.73
N VAL A 484 -19.60 -5.67 -22.43
CA VAL A 484 -19.48 -7.03 -21.89
C VAL A 484 -20.68 -7.33 -21.01
N ALA A 485 -21.30 -8.49 -21.20
CA ALA A 485 -22.35 -8.95 -20.29
C ALA A 485 -21.77 -9.08 -18.86
N PRO A 486 -22.47 -8.61 -17.82
CA PRO A 486 -21.88 -8.55 -16.48
C PRO A 486 -21.34 -9.90 -15.98
N ASN A 487 -22.01 -10.99 -16.30
CA ASN A 487 -21.63 -12.35 -15.88
C ASN A 487 -20.46 -12.96 -16.67
N ASP A 488 -20.14 -12.42 -17.85
CA ASP A 488 -19.01 -12.86 -18.69
C ASP A 488 -17.72 -12.07 -18.39
N LEU A 489 -17.80 -11.05 -17.53
CA LEU A 489 -16.73 -10.09 -17.27
C LEU A 489 -15.42 -10.77 -16.86
N ARG A 490 -15.48 -11.78 -15.98
CA ARG A 490 -14.29 -12.50 -15.51
C ARG A 490 -13.53 -13.13 -16.67
N ASP A 491 -14.23 -13.86 -17.54
CA ASP A 491 -13.60 -14.58 -18.65
C ASP A 491 -13.05 -13.62 -19.70
N GLU A 492 -13.73 -12.50 -19.94
CA GLU A 492 -13.21 -11.44 -20.81
C GLU A 492 -11.93 -10.83 -20.24
N LEU A 493 -11.89 -10.51 -18.94
CA LEU A 493 -10.70 -10.00 -18.29
C LEU A 493 -9.53 -10.98 -18.38
N ILE A 494 -9.77 -12.29 -18.17
CA ILE A 494 -8.74 -13.33 -18.29
C ILE A 494 -8.13 -13.32 -19.70
N ARG A 495 -8.98 -13.33 -20.74
CA ARG A 495 -8.52 -13.30 -22.14
C ARG A 495 -7.71 -12.05 -22.45
N ARG A 496 -8.21 -10.88 -22.04
CA ARG A 496 -7.59 -9.58 -22.33
C ARG A 496 -6.25 -9.42 -21.61
N PHE A 497 -6.17 -9.71 -20.31
CA PHE A 497 -4.90 -9.65 -19.60
C PHE A 497 -3.89 -10.60 -20.24
N ALA A 498 -4.28 -11.85 -20.54
CA ALA A 498 -3.39 -12.81 -21.20
C ALA A 498 -2.82 -12.26 -22.52
N ALA A 499 -3.62 -11.55 -23.33
CA ALA A 499 -3.18 -10.92 -24.57
C ALA A 499 -2.22 -9.74 -24.35
N TYR A 500 -2.45 -8.92 -23.30
CA TYR A 500 -1.66 -7.73 -23.04
C TYR A 500 -0.42 -7.97 -22.17
N MET A 501 -0.24 -9.15 -21.56
CA MET A 501 0.91 -9.46 -20.68
C MET A 501 2.29 -9.43 -21.37
N SER A 502 2.34 -9.41 -22.71
CA SER A 502 3.56 -9.23 -23.49
C SER A 502 3.87 -7.76 -23.83
N LYS A 503 3.05 -6.81 -23.37
CA LYS A 503 3.24 -5.37 -23.59
C LYS A 503 4.64 -4.94 -23.17
N TYR A 504 5.27 -4.16 -24.04
CA TYR A 504 6.47 -3.41 -23.77
C TYR A 504 6.24 -1.96 -24.18
N MET A 505 6.53 -1.03 -23.29
CA MET A 505 6.32 0.39 -23.50
C MET A 505 7.38 1.17 -22.74
N VAL A 506 7.99 2.16 -23.39
CA VAL A 506 8.80 3.17 -22.73
C VAL A 506 7.97 4.44 -22.68
N PHE A 507 7.55 4.87 -21.49
CA PHE A 507 6.73 6.07 -21.35
C PHE A 507 7.53 7.36 -21.59
N SER A 508 8.76 7.45 -21.06
CA SER A 508 9.63 8.62 -21.23
C SER A 508 11.11 8.28 -21.02
N GLU A 509 12.02 9.03 -21.65
CA GLU A 509 13.48 8.88 -21.52
C GLU A 509 14.11 9.86 -20.50
N ARG A 510 13.28 10.68 -19.82
CA ARG A 510 13.73 11.69 -18.85
C ARG A 510 14.13 11.06 -17.51
N LYS A 511 14.93 11.79 -16.71
CA LYS A 511 15.38 11.33 -15.38
C LYS A 511 14.22 11.06 -14.41
N HIS A 512 13.25 11.96 -14.35
CA HIS A 512 12.05 11.83 -13.53
C HIS A 512 11.00 12.84 -14.00
N GLY A 513 9.72 12.57 -13.72
CA GLY A 513 8.66 13.56 -13.84
C GLY A 513 8.82 14.71 -12.84
N VAL A 514 8.06 15.79 -13.05
CA VAL A 514 7.86 16.85 -12.06
C VAL A 514 6.41 16.73 -11.60
N TYR A 515 6.18 15.88 -10.61
CA TYR A 515 4.83 15.56 -10.17
C TYR A 515 4.23 16.71 -9.33
N PRO A 516 2.90 16.90 -9.39
CA PRO A 516 2.19 17.76 -8.45
C PRO A 516 2.40 17.27 -7.00
N VAL A 517 2.69 18.21 -6.08
CA VAL A 517 2.84 17.97 -4.64
C VAL A 517 1.70 18.62 -3.89
#